data_AF-A0A8J3PFG0-F1
#
_entry.id   AF-A0A8J3PFG0-F1
#
_cell.length_a   1.000
_cell.length_b   1.000
_cell.length_c   1.000
_cell.angle_alpha   90.00
_cell.angle_beta   90.00
_cell.angle_gamma   90.00
#
_symmetry.space_group_name_H-M   'P 1'
#
loop_
_entity.id
_entity.type
_entity.pdbx_description
1 polymer ?
#
loop_
_entity_poly.entity_id
_entity_poly.type
_entity_poly.pdbx_seq_one_letter_code
_entity_poly.pdbx_strand_id
1 'polypeptide(L)'
;MTNHTPGNPHTVPWQPAPKTGFLASLGPAQKAALFVGGGLMSIVLACCGGSTLIGALGGSPDPKASPAAAAAARPSALPTKGAAAEGLTVSPSAEPVVEPTLTGPVVEKRTVTETKTIAHGVKRVNDSTLAKGKNKVRTQGVNGTKKVTYEVTVTDGVETSRVQVREEITKQPVTEVILVGTKKPSCHPSYTGACVPIASDVDCAGGSGDGPAYVEGPVYIKGSDPYGLDGNGDGVGCE
;
A
#
# COMPACT_ATOMS: atom_id res chain seq x y z
N MET A 1 -29.59 32.27 43.38
CA MET A 1 -29.37 31.58 42.09
C MET A 1 -28.21 32.26 41.39
N THR A 2 -26.99 31.78 41.59
CA THR A 2 -25.82 32.14 40.77
C THR A 2 -24.98 30.88 40.65
N ASN A 3 -25.06 30.27 39.47
CA ASN A 3 -24.45 29.00 39.11
C ASN A 3 -22.95 29.26 38.84
N HIS A 4 -22.06 28.69 39.64
CA HIS A 4 -20.62 28.70 39.35
C HIS A 4 -20.23 27.35 38.75
N THR A 5 -20.05 27.37 37.43
CA THR A 5 -19.42 26.29 36.67
C THR A 5 -17.91 26.30 36.94
N PRO A 6 -17.30 25.23 37.47
CA PRO A 6 -15.85 25.14 37.53
C PRO A 6 -15.27 24.89 36.13
N GLY A 7 -14.32 25.74 35.74
CA GLY A 7 -13.63 25.70 34.47
C GLY A 7 -12.77 24.44 34.29
N ASN A 8 -12.82 23.90 33.07
CA ASN A 8 -12.05 22.78 32.55
C ASN A 8 -10.54 23.09 32.58
N PRO A 9 -9.66 22.24 33.12
CA PRO A 9 -8.21 22.46 33.02
C PRO A 9 -7.75 22.24 31.58
N HIS A 10 -7.25 23.30 30.95
CA HIS A 10 -6.64 23.25 29.63
C HIS A 10 -5.47 22.27 29.62
N THR A 11 -5.58 21.25 28.78
CA THR A 11 -4.49 20.33 28.42
C THR A 11 -3.46 21.08 27.60
N VAL A 12 -2.22 21.10 28.08
CA VAL A 12 -1.07 21.64 27.34
C VAL A 12 -0.72 20.65 26.23
N PRO A 13 -0.68 21.05 24.95
CA PRO A 13 -0.27 20.14 23.89
C PRO A 13 1.23 19.84 23.99
N TRP A 14 1.55 18.55 24.07
CA TRP A 14 2.91 18.03 24.08
C TRP A 14 3.64 18.39 22.77
N GLN A 15 4.68 19.21 22.85
CA GLN A 15 5.57 19.48 21.73
C GLN A 15 6.70 18.43 21.69
N PRO A 16 6.92 17.73 20.56
CA PRO A 16 8.06 16.85 20.42
C PRO A 16 9.36 17.65 20.37
N ALA A 17 10.39 17.16 21.06
CA ALA A 17 11.74 17.76 21.08
C ALA A 17 12.33 17.88 19.66
N PRO A 18 13.09 18.95 19.36
CA PRO A 18 13.77 19.10 18.07
C PRO A 18 14.83 18.02 17.92
N LYS A 19 14.68 17.18 16.90
CA LYS A 19 15.72 16.23 16.47
C LYS A 19 16.88 17.04 15.89
N THR A 20 17.92 17.26 16.69
CA THR A 20 19.20 17.77 16.21
C THR A 20 19.79 16.75 15.23
N GLY A 21 19.71 17.06 13.94
CA GLY A 21 20.27 16.24 12.88
C GLY A 21 21.80 16.17 13.00
N PHE A 22 22.32 14.95 12.93
CA PHE A 22 23.75 14.62 12.96
C PHE A 22 24.50 15.00 11.65
N LEU A 23 24.03 16.00 10.90
CA LEU A 23 24.62 16.41 9.61
C LEU A 23 24.78 17.93 9.50
N ALA A 24 25.33 18.55 10.55
CA ALA A 24 25.79 19.92 10.51
C ALA A 24 27.29 19.98 10.85
N SER A 25 28.13 19.48 9.93
CA SER A 25 29.55 19.86 9.81
C SER A 25 30.17 19.17 8.60
N LEU A 26 29.92 19.70 7.41
CA LEU A 26 30.79 19.45 6.26
C LEU A 26 31.09 20.80 5.61
N GLY A 27 32.38 21.17 5.60
CA GLY A 27 32.89 22.41 5.04
C GLY A 27 32.89 22.42 3.50
N PRO A 28 33.10 23.60 2.88
CA PRO A 28 32.81 23.85 1.46
C PRO A 28 33.76 23.20 0.42
N ALA A 29 34.59 22.22 0.78
CA ALA A 29 35.68 21.73 -0.07
C ALA A 29 35.48 20.35 -0.74
N GLN A 30 34.28 19.75 -0.72
CA GLN A 30 34.00 18.50 -1.44
C GLN A 30 32.80 18.62 -2.38
N LYS A 31 32.97 19.41 -3.44
CA LYS A 31 32.11 19.37 -4.63
C LYS A 31 32.99 19.38 -5.88
N ALA A 32 33.52 18.22 -6.25
CA ALA A 32 34.05 17.97 -7.59
C ALA A 32 34.16 16.46 -7.85
N ALA A 33 33.18 15.90 -8.57
CA ALA A 33 33.36 14.77 -9.49
C ALA A 33 32.07 14.61 -10.31
N LEU A 34 32.07 15.24 -11.48
CA LEU A 34 31.11 15.01 -12.56
C LEU A 34 31.46 13.69 -13.29
N PHE A 35 30.41 12.90 -13.54
CA PHE A 35 30.11 12.12 -14.77
C PHE A 35 31.24 11.50 -15.59
N VAL A 36 31.28 10.15 -15.68
CA VAL A 36 31.53 9.39 -16.93
C VAL A 36 30.86 7.99 -16.87
N GLY A 37 30.02 7.68 -17.87
CA GLY A 37 29.72 6.32 -18.39
C GLY A 37 28.87 5.37 -17.53
N GLY A 38 27.65 4.94 -17.89
CA GLY A 38 27.08 4.82 -19.24
C GLY A 38 27.66 3.64 -20.01
N GLY A 39 27.38 2.40 -19.60
CA GLY A 39 27.85 1.19 -20.27
C GLY A 39 26.83 0.04 -20.16
N LEU A 40 26.26 -0.32 -21.31
CA LEU A 40 25.27 -1.36 -21.55
C LEU A 40 25.71 -2.74 -21.02
N MET A 41 24.88 -3.36 -20.19
CA MET A 41 24.95 -4.80 -19.90
C MET A 41 23.71 -5.47 -20.51
N SER A 42 23.80 -5.70 -21.82
CA SER A 42 22.90 -6.59 -22.56
C SER A 42 23.29 -8.03 -22.25
N ILE A 43 22.56 -8.68 -21.35
CA ILE A 43 22.60 -10.14 -21.20
C ILE A 43 21.45 -10.71 -22.01
N VAL A 44 21.77 -11.10 -23.24
CA VAL A 44 20.94 -11.97 -24.08
C VAL A 44 21.20 -13.39 -23.62
N LEU A 45 20.30 -13.95 -22.80
CA LEU A 45 20.31 -15.36 -22.45
C LEU A 45 19.31 -16.10 -23.35
N ALA A 46 19.76 -16.38 -24.57
CA ALA A 46 19.10 -17.31 -25.49
C ALA A 46 19.50 -18.74 -25.09
N CYS A 47 18.60 -19.43 -24.38
CA CYS A 47 18.65 -20.88 -24.24
C CYS A 47 17.35 -21.47 -24.80
N CYS A 48 17.51 -22.26 -25.85
CA CYS A 48 16.84 -23.53 -26.14
C CYS A 48 15.34 -23.59 -25.76
N GLY A 49 14.43 -23.62 -26.74
CA GLY A 49 14.24 -24.82 -27.55
C GLY A 49 13.17 -25.70 -26.88
N GLY A 50 11.98 -25.75 -27.47
CA GLY A 50 10.86 -26.50 -26.89
C GLY A 50 9.55 -26.26 -27.63
N SER A 51 9.52 -26.65 -28.91
CA SER A 51 8.29 -26.78 -29.67
C SER A 51 7.55 -28.03 -29.23
N THR A 52 6.33 -27.89 -28.69
CA THR A 52 5.29 -28.93 -28.79
C THR A 52 3.94 -28.28 -29.06
N LEU A 53 3.50 -28.40 -30.31
CA LEU A 53 2.12 -28.21 -30.74
C LEU A 53 1.38 -29.55 -30.62
N ILE A 54 0.44 -29.65 -29.70
CA ILE A 54 -0.71 -30.59 -29.67
C ILE A 54 -1.79 -29.77 -28.93
N GLY A 55 -3.01 -29.51 -29.40
CA GLY A 55 -3.88 -30.30 -30.24
C GLY A 55 -5.19 -30.51 -29.49
N ALA A 56 -6.09 -29.52 -29.59
CA ALA A 56 -7.54 -29.64 -29.66
C ALA A 56 -8.44 -29.92 -28.41
N LEU A 57 -9.64 -29.30 -28.53
CA LEU A 57 -10.97 -29.65 -28.00
C LEU A 57 -11.41 -29.14 -26.62
N GLY A 58 -12.27 -28.12 -26.65
CA GLY A 58 -13.64 -28.22 -26.11
C GLY A 58 -13.87 -27.87 -24.64
N GLY A 59 -14.70 -26.84 -24.42
CA GLY A 59 -15.50 -26.71 -23.19
C GLY A 59 -15.41 -25.34 -22.52
N SER A 60 -16.40 -24.49 -22.78
CA SER A 60 -16.72 -23.33 -21.95
C SER A 60 -17.22 -23.78 -20.57
N PRO A 61 -16.86 -23.06 -19.50
CA PRO A 61 -17.88 -22.84 -18.47
C PRO A 61 -17.95 -21.37 -18.03
N ASP A 62 -19.17 -20.83 -18.08
CA ASP A 62 -19.58 -19.60 -17.40
C ASP A 62 -19.53 -19.74 -15.87
N PRO A 63 -19.42 -18.62 -15.12
CA PRO A 63 -19.24 -18.60 -13.68
C PRO A 63 -20.58 -18.37 -12.93
N LYS A 64 -20.84 -19.14 -11.86
CA LYS A 64 -21.66 -18.71 -10.70
C LYS A 64 -21.78 -19.84 -9.67
N ALA A 65 -21.39 -19.57 -8.43
CA ALA A 65 -22.26 -19.64 -7.25
C ALA A 65 -21.45 -19.65 -5.94
N SER A 66 -21.85 -18.75 -5.04
CA SER A 66 -21.49 -18.65 -3.63
C SER A 66 -21.93 -19.88 -2.83
N PRO A 67 -21.29 -20.25 -1.71
CA PRO A 67 -21.93 -21.07 -0.68
C PRO A 67 -22.33 -20.23 0.53
N ALA A 68 -23.62 -20.31 0.89
CA ALA A 68 -24.15 -19.91 2.17
C ALA A 68 -24.70 -21.15 2.91
N ALA A 69 -24.33 -21.25 4.19
CA ALA A 69 -25.04 -21.84 5.33
C ALA A 69 -25.49 -23.32 5.29
N ALA A 70 -25.00 -24.10 6.26
CA ALA A 70 -25.81 -25.14 6.90
C ALA A 70 -25.41 -25.30 8.37
N ALA A 71 -26.44 -25.26 9.21
CA ALA A 71 -26.44 -25.30 10.67
C ALA A 71 -26.28 -26.72 11.22
N ALA A 72 -25.77 -26.84 12.45
CA ALA A 72 -25.83 -28.08 13.24
C ALA A 72 -26.43 -27.79 14.62
N ALA A 73 -27.48 -28.52 14.95
CA ALA A 73 -28.26 -28.44 16.18
C ALA A 73 -27.82 -29.51 17.22
N ARG A 74 -27.62 -29.04 18.46
CA ARG A 74 -28.09 -29.48 19.80
C ARG A 74 -28.49 -30.96 20.14
N PRO A 75 -28.52 -31.32 21.46
CA PRO A 75 -27.96 -32.56 22.04
C PRO A 75 -28.98 -33.56 22.60
N SER A 76 -28.51 -34.72 23.09
CA SER A 76 -29.26 -35.66 23.94
C SER A 76 -28.46 -36.09 25.17
N ALA A 77 -29.16 -36.23 26.30
CA ALA A 77 -28.68 -36.59 27.64
C ALA A 77 -29.11 -38.01 28.06
N LEU A 78 -28.27 -38.67 28.89
CA LEU A 78 -28.48 -39.62 30.04
C LEU A 78 -29.64 -40.67 30.06
N PRO A 79 -29.72 -41.66 31.00
CA PRO A 79 -28.79 -42.17 32.05
C PRO A 79 -28.75 -43.72 32.19
N THR A 80 -28.07 -44.29 33.21
CA THR A 80 -28.54 -45.40 34.11
C THR A 80 -27.57 -45.61 35.30
N LYS A 81 -28.08 -46.23 36.37
CA LYS A 81 -27.88 -46.08 37.82
C LYS A 81 -27.38 -47.38 38.48
N GLY A 82 -26.69 -47.30 39.63
CA GLY A 82 -26.88 -48.21 40.79
C GLY A 82 -25.69 -49.05 41.32
N ALA A 83 -25.13 -48.62 42.48
CA ALA A 83 -24.92 -49.30 43.79
C ALA A 83 -24.65 -50.85 43.86
N ALA A 84 -23.89 -51.47 44.80
CA ALA A 84 -23.36 -51.13 46.13
C ALA A 84 -22.28 -52.15 46.62
N ALA A 85 -21.56 -51.80 47.71
CA ALA A 85 -20.96 -52.62 48.80
C ALA A 85 -19.79 -53.61 48.48
N GLU A 86 -18.77 -53.88 49.32
CA GLU A 86 -18.51 -53.68 50.76
C GLU A 86 -16.99 -53.88 51.10
N GLY A 87 -16.52 -53.17 52.14
CA GLY A 87 -15.48 -53.49 53.16
C GLY A 87 -14.14 -54.21 52.86
N LEU A 88 -13.00 -53.58 53.23
CA LEU A 88 -12.24 -53.90 54.46
C LEU A 88 -10.91 -53.11 54.60
N THR A 89 -10.61 -52.83 55.86
CA THR A 89 -9.57 -52.05 56.54
C THR A 89 -8.17 -52.67 56.52
N VAL A 90 -7.09 -51.88 56.43
CA VAL A 90 -5.81 -51.92 57.22
C VAL A 90 -5.03 -50.61 56.91
N SER A 91 -4.91 -49.62 57.80
CA SER A 91 -3.88 -49.35 58.83
C SER A 91 -2.48 -48.93 58.32
N PRO A 92 -1.85 -47.87 58.88
CA PRO A 92 -0.88 -47.00 58.21
C PRO A 92 0.58 -47.35 58.53
N SER A 93 1.55 -46.94 57.70
CA SER A 93 2.90 -46.53 58.12
C SER A 93 3.80 -46.32 56.91
N ALA A 94 4.02 -45.04 56.58
CA ALA A 94 5.27 -44.42 56.14
C ALA A 94 4.89 -43.16 55.38
N GLU A 95 4.88 -42.02 56.08
CA GLU A 95 4.89 -40.72 55.41
C GLU A 95 6.24 -40.60 54.68
N PRO A 96 6.30 -40.46 53.34
CA PRO A 96 7.45 -39.83 52.75
C PRO A 96 7.40 -38.36 53.19
N VAL A 97 8.42 -37.92 53.91
CA VAL A 97 8.67 -36.50 54.13
C VAL A 97 8.88 -35.88 52.74
N VAL A 98 7.82 -35.33 52.16
CA VAL A 98 7.91 -34.50 50.97
C VAL A 98 8.47 -33.18 51.46
N GLU A 99 9.79 -33.02 51.35
CA GLU A 99 10.43 -31.71 51.43
C GLU A 99 9.64 -30.74 50.54
N PRO A 100 9.22 -29.56 51.04
CA PRO A 100 8.60 -28.56 50.19
C PRO A 100 9.64 -28.14 49.15
N THR A 101 9.54 -28.70 47.95
CA THR A 101 10.29 -28.19 46.82
C THR A 101 9.82 -26.76 46.64
N LEU A 102 10.73 -25.81 46.85
CA LEU A 102 10.51 -24.40 46.58
C LEU A 102 10.21 -24.28 45.08
N THR A 103 8.93 -24.34 44.71
CA THR A 103 8.49 -24.20 43.32
C THR A 103 8.55 -22.71 42.99
N GLY A 104 9.76 -22.22 42.70
CA GLY A 104 9.92 -20.95 42.02
C GLY A 104 9.17 -20.99 40.67
N PRO A 105 8.80 -19.81 40.12
CA PRO A 105 8.10 -19.76 38.85
C PRO A 105 8.94 -20.42 37.75
N VAL A 106 8.31 -21.23 36.91
CA VAL A 106 9.01 -21.91 35.81
C VAL A 106 9.19 -20.90 34.68
N VAL A 107 10.44 -20.54 34.39
CA VAL A 107 10.80 -19.60 33.32
C VAL A 107 11.39 -20.38 32.14
N GLU A 108 10.77 -20.27 30.98
CA GLU A 108 11.22 -20.87 29.73
C GLU A 108 11.51 -19.78 28.69
N LYS A 109 12.63 -19.92 27.97
CA LYS A 109 12.94 -19.08 26.80
C LYS A 109 12.81 -19.91 25.54
N ARG A 110 12.06 -19.40 24.56
CA ARG A 110 11.92 -20.04 23.24
C ARG A 110 12.09 -19.05 22.11
N THR A 111 12.48 -19.56 20.95
CA THR A 111 12.62 -18.76 19.73
C THR A 111 11.37 -18.89 18.88
N VAL A 112 10.77 -17.76 18.50
CA VAL A 112 9.60 -17.71 17.61
C VAL A 112 9.98 -16.92 16.36
N THR A 113 9.73 -17.47 15.18
CA THR A 113 9.95 -16.78 13.90
C THR A 113 8.62 -16.45 13.25
N GLU A 114 8.40 -15.17 12.98
CA GLU A 114 7.22 -14.66 12.29
C GLU A 114 7.60 -14.15 10.91
N THR A 115 6.72 -14.37 9.92
CA THR A 115 6.86 -13.74 8.60
C THR A 115 6.05 -12.45 8.59
N LYS A 116 6.70 -11.33 8.24
CA LYS A 116 6.06 -10.03 8.08
C LYS A 116 6.18 -9.54 6.64
N THR A 117 5.15 -8.83 6.20
CA THR A 117 5.10 -8.19 4.89
C THR A 117 5.93 -6.89 4.89
N ILE A 118 6.66 -6.64 3.81
CA ILE A 118 7.29 -5.35 3.53
C ILE A 118 6.50 -4.70 2.40
N ALA A 119 5.85 -3.56 2.68
CA ALA A 119 5.10 -2.83 1.67
C ALA A 119 6.03 -2.37 0.54
N HIS A 120 5.53 -2.43 -0.70
CA HIS A 120 6.23 -1.83 -1.83
C HIS A 120 6.15 -0.31 -1.81
N GLY A 121 7.17 0.34 -2.37
CA GLY A 121 7.14 1.77 -2.65
C GLY A 121 6.42 2.08 -3.95
N VAL A 122 6.11 3.36 -4.17
CA VAL A 122 5.53 3.87 -5.42
C VAL A 122 6.46 4.95 -5.99
N LYS A 123 6.79 4.85 -7.28
CA LYS A 123 7.57 5.83 -8.03
C LYS A 123 6.75 6.35 -9.21
N ARG A 124 6.58 7.68 -9.26
CA ARG A 124 5.95 8.37 -10.39
C ARG A 124 7.02 8.85 -11.37
N VAL A 125 6.81 8.61 -12.65
CA VAL A 125 7.73 8.98 -13.72
C VAL A 125 6.96 9.72 -14.81
N ASN A 126 7.41 10.90 -15.19
CA ASN A 126 6.79 11.65 -16.27
C ASN A 126 6.99 10.94 -17.61
N ASP A 127 5.92 10.88 -18.40
CA ASP A 127 5.91 10.29 -19.74
C ASP A 127 5.26 11.27 -20.72
N SER A 128 6.04 11.76 -21.69
CA SER A 128 5.60 12.71 -22.71
C SER A 128 4.82 12.07 -23.85
N THR A 129 4.70 10.74 -23.88
CA THR A 129 3.88 10.00 -24.85
C THR A 129 2.45 9.83 -24.36
N LEU A 130 2.23 9.87 -23.05
CA LEU A 130 0.90 9.82 -22.42
C LEU A 130 0.29 11.23 -22.31
N ALA A 131 -0.99 11.34 -22.69
CA ALA A 131 -1.77 12.58 -22.56
C ALA A 131 -1.74 13.11 -21.12
N LYS A 132 -1.61 14.44 -20.96
CA LYS A 132 -1.64 15.09 -19.65
C LYS A 132 -2.86 14.63 -18.83
N GLY A 133 -2.63 14.27 -17.57
CA GLY A 133 -3.68 13.78 -16.67
C GLY A 133 -4.01 12.29 -16.78
N LYS A 134 -3.48 11.57 -17.79
CA LYS A 134 -3.55 10.11 -17.85
C LYS A 134 -2.39 9.49 -17.07
N ASN A 135 -2.66 8.37 -16.39
CA ASN A 135 -1.65 7.60 -15.69
C ASN A 135 -1.64 6.16 -16.23
N LYS A 136 -0.47 5.52 -16.25
CA LYS A 136 -0.32 4.11 -16.62
C LYS A 136 0.68 3.41 -15.71
N VAL A 137 0.29 2.28 -15.12
CA VAL A 137 1.25 1.44 -14.39
C VAL A 137 2.18 0.76 -15.39
N ARG A 138 3.48 1.03 -15.28
CA ARG A 138 4.54 0.36 -16.07
C ARG A 138 5.05 -0.90 -15.37
N THR A 139 5.17 -0.84 -14.06
CA THR A 139 5.63 -1.97 -13.24
C THR A 139 4.70 -2.08 -12.04
N GLN A 140 4.05 -3.22 -11.88
CA GLN A 140 3.19 -3.46 -10.74
C GLN A 140 4.02 -3.60 -9.46
N GLY A 141 3.60 -2.93 -8.40
CA GLY A 141 4.21 -3.07 -7.09
C GLY A 141 3.97 -4.46 -6.51
N VAL A 142 4.98 -5.04 -5.87
CA VAL A 142 4.87 -6.34 -5.19
C VAL A 142 5.49 -6.22 -3.81
N ASN A 143 4.72 -6.57 -2.79
CA ASN A 143 5.23 -6.57 -1.42
C ASN A 143 6.35 -7.60 -1.26
N GLY A 144 7.36 -7.21 -0.49
CA GLY A 144 8.39 -8.10 0.00
C GLY A 144 7.94 -8.85 1.24
N THR A 145 8.83 -9.70 1.75
CA THR A 145 8.64 -10.41 3.01
C THR A 145 9.94 -10.42 3.81
N LYS A 146 9.81 -10.38 5.13
CA LYS A 146 10.91 -10.57 6.06
C LYS A 146 10.54 -11.57 7.14
N LYS A 147 11.53 -12.31 7.63
CA LYS A 147 11.43 -13.11 8.84
C LYS A 147 11.93 -12.29 10.01
N VAL A 148 11.12 -12.19 11.05
CA VAL A 148 11.49 -11.58 12.33
C VAL A 148 11.54 -12.68 13.37
N THR A 149 12.69 -12.87 13.98
CA THR A 149 12.89 -13.87 15.03
C THR A 149 12.91 -13.16 16.37
N TYR A 150 12.12 -13.68 17.30
CA TYR A 150 12.01 -13.19 18.66
C TYR A 150 12.48 -14.23 19.66
N GLU A 151 13.15 -13.77 20.71
CA GLU A 151 13.28 -14.50 21.95
C GLU A 151 12.04 -14.18 22.80
N VAL A 152 11.26 -15.21 23.12
CA VAL A 152 10.05 -15.12 23.92
C VAL A 152 10.32 -15.78 25.26
N THR A 153 10.13 -15.03 26.34
CA THR A 153 10.17 -15.55 27.72
C THR A 153 8.76 -15.86 28.18
N VAL A 154 8.58 -17.06 28.69
CA VAL A 154 7.32 -17.57 29.22
C VAL A 154 7.54 -17.89 30.69
N THR A 155 6.65 -17.41 31.56
CA THR A 155 6.66 -17.69 32.99
C THR A 155 5.34 -18.33 33.37
N ASP A 156 5.39 -19.54 33.94
CA ASP A 156 4.21 -20.32 34.31
C ASP A 156 3.20 -20.49 33.15
N GLY A 157 3.73 -20.69 31.94
CA GLY A 157 2.94 -20.88 30.71
C GLY A 157 2.43 -19.60 30.04
N VAL A 158 2.65 -18.42 30.64
CA VAL A 158 2.23 -17.12 30.09
C VAL A 158 3.43 -16.37 29.51
N GLU A 159 3.29 -15.81 28.30
CA GLU A 159 4.33 -14.95 27.70
C GLU A 159 4.51 -13.68 28.53
N THR A 160 5.69 -13.51 29.13
CA THR A 160 6.05 -12.35 29.97
C THR A 160 6.98 -11.37 29.28
N SER A 161 7.70 -11.80 28.24
CA SER A 161 8.55 -10.92 27.43
C SER A 161 8.69 -11.41 25.99
N ARG A 162 8.83 -10.48 25.05
CA ARG A 162 9.15 -10.74 23.65
C ARG A 162 10.13 -9.70 23.14
N VAL A 163 11.31 -10.16 22.72
CA VAL A 163 12.37 -9.30 22.21
C VAL A 163 12.75 -9.74 20.81
N GLN A 164 12.76 -8.81 19.85
CA GLN A 164 13.25 -9.08 18.50
C GLN A 164 14.78 -9.25 18.55
N VAL A 165 15.27 -10.40 18.09
CA VAL A 165 16.70 -10.75 18.11
C VAL A 165 17.32 -10.85 16.71
N ARG A 166 16.50 -11.09 15.67
CA ARG A 166 16.96 -11.13 14.28
C ARG A 166 15.88 -10.63 13.34
N GLU A 167 16.30 -9.97 12.28
CA GLU A 167 15.45 -9.64 11.13
C GLU A 167 16.18 -9.98 9.84
N GLU A 168 15.48 -10.63 8.92
CA GLU A 168 16.05 -11.07 7.65
C GLU A 168 15.03 -10.86 6.53
N ILE A 169 15.40 -10.09 5.51
CA ILE A 169 14.56 -9.89 4.33
C ILE A 169 14.65 -11.13 3.45
N THR A 170 13.55 -11.87 3.33
CA THR A 170 13.47 -13.08 2.51
C THR A 170 13.02 -12.81 1.08
N LYS A 171 12.30 -11.70 0.85
CA LYS A 171 11.93 -11.23 -0.49
C LYS A 171 11.93 -9.71 -0.51
N GLN A 172 12.70 -9.11 -1.43
CA GLN A 172 12.69 -7.66 -1.61
C GLN A 172 11.35 -7.19 -2.20
N PRO A 173 10.80 -6.05 -1.74
CA PRO A 173 9.65 -5.45 -2.39
C PRO A 173 10.03 -4.92 -3.79
N VAL A 174 9.12 -5.05 -4.75
CA VAL A 174 9.23 -4.44 -6.08
C VAL A 174 8.46 -3.13 -6.07
N THR A 175 9.13 -2.04 -6.40
CA THR A 175 8.52 -0.71 -6.45
C THR A 175 7.51 -0.61 -7.60
N GLU A 176 6.31 -0.11 -7.32
CA GLU A 176 5.33 0.22 -8.35
C GLU A 176 5.80 1.45 -9.14
N VAL A 177 5.80 1.36 -10.47
CA VAL A 177 6.16 2.48 -11.35
C VAL A 177 4.92 2.95 -12.09
N ILE A 178 4.48 4.16 -11.78
CA ILE A 178 3.34 4.83 -12.43
C ILE A 178 3.88 5.90 -13.39
N LEU A 179 3.61 5.74 -14.67
CA LEU A 179 3.84 6.74 -15.69
C LEU A 179 2.76 7.81 -15.59
N VAL A 180 3.17 9.06 -15.48
CA VAL A 180 2.29 10.24 -15.41
C VAL A 180 2.38 10.98 -16.73
N GLY A 181 1.26 11.13 -17.40
CA GLY A 181 1.19 11.78 -18.70
C GLY A 181 1.51 13.25 -18.64
N THR A 182 2.39 13.68 -19.55
CA THR A 182 2.84 15.07 -19.70
C THR A 182 2.74 15.58 -21.15
N LYS A 183 2.21 14.77 -22.07
CA LYS A 183 2.00 15.18 -23.46
C LYS A 183 1.06 16.37 -23.50
N LYS A 184 1.52 17.47 -24.10
CA LYS A 184 0.70 18.66 -24.36
C LYS A 184 -0.33 18.35 -25.45
N PRO A 185 -1.55 18.90 -25.36
CA PRO A 185 -2.51 18.83 -26.45
C PRO A 185 -1.97 19.54 -27.70
N SER A 186 -2.46 19.14 -28.87
CA SER A 186 -2.18 19.87 -30.12
C SER A 186 -3.13 21.05 -30.19
N CYS A 187 -2.57 22.27 -30.25
CA CYS A 187 -3.34 23.50 -30.35
C CYS A 187 -3.38 23.96 -31.80
N HIS A 188 -4.48 24.60 -32.20
CA HIS A 188 -4.63 25.16 -33.54
C HIS A 188 -3.64 26.33 -33.75
N PRO A 189 -2.88 26.37 -34.86
CA PRO A 189 -1.75 27.30 -35.02
C PRO A 189 -2.15 28.77 -35.19
N SER A 190 -3.40 29.05 -35.58
CA SER A 190 -3.90 30.42 -35.73
C SER A 190 -4.13 31.16 -34.42
N TYR A 191 -4.06 30.48 -33.26
CA TYR A 191 -4.35 31.07 -31.95
C TYR A 191 -3.17 30.94 -30.98
N THR A 192 -3.12 31.86 -30.01
CA THR A 192 -2.18 31.81 -28.88
C THR A 192 -2.86 32.18 -27.56
N GLY A 193 -2.13 32.06 -26.45
CA GLY A 193 -2.71 32.16 -25.11
C GLY A 193 -3.27 30.80 -24.72
N ALA A 194 -4.59 30.70 -24.59
CA ALA A 194 -5.24 29.43 -24.35
C ALA A 194 -5.08 28.46 -25.55
N CYS A 195 -5.00 27.16 -25.25
CA CYS A 195 -4.86 26.14 -26.28
C CYS A 195 -6.21 25.87 -26.94
N VAL A 196 -6.41 26.41 -28.14
CA VAL A 196 -7.58 26.12 -28.96
C VAL A 196 -7.45 24.69 -29.52
N PRO A 197 -8.36 23.76 -29.19
CA PRO A 197 -8.31 22.40 -29.73
C PRO A 197 -8.51 22.39 -31.24
N ILE A 198 -7.90 21.42 -31.93
CA ILE A 198 -8.13 21.21 -33.36
C ILE A 198 -9.42 20.40 -33.52
N ALA A 199 -10.52 21.08 -33.85
CA ALA A 199 -11.83 20.48 -34.08
C ALA A 199 -12.48 21.06 -35.35
N SER A 200 -13.65 20.53 -35.73
CA SER A 200 -14.44 21.10 -36.84
C SER A 200 -14.99 22.48 -36.52
N ASP A 201 -15.29 22.72 -35.25
CA ASP A 201 -15.84 23.95 -34.71
C ASP A 201 -15.42 24.07 -33.23
N VAL A 202 -15.16 25.28 -32.78
CA VAL A 202 -14.72 25.57 -31.41
C VAL A 202 -15.40 26.84 -30.94
N ASP A 203 -16.04 26.78 -29.78
CA ASP A 203 -16.72 27.92 -29.18
C ASP A 203 -16.00 28.44 -27.93
N CYS A 204 -16.36 29.65 -27.51
CA CYS A 204 -15.95 30.18 -26.21
C CYS A 204 -16.69 29.47 -25.08
N ALA A 205 -15.93 29.00 -24.07
CA ALA A 205 -16.51 28.38 -22.89
C ALA A 205 -17.44 29.36 -22.14
N GLY A 206 -18.66 28.93 -21.84
CA GLY A 206 -19.67 29.77 -21.16
C GLY A 206 -20.56 30.60 -22.10
N GLY A 207 -20.33 30.55 -23.41
CA GLY A 207 -21.19 31.17 -24.44
C GLY A 207 -22.39 30.31 -24.84
N SER A 208 -23.12 30.76 -25.86
CA SER A 208 -24.26 30.04 -26.47
C SER A 208 -23.86 29.06 -27.58
N GLY A 209 -22.57 28.72 -27.69
CA GLY A 209 -22.06 27.81 -28.71
C GLY A 209 -22.63 26.40 -28.58
N ASP A 210 -22.83 25.74 -29.72
CA ASP A 210 -23.34 24.36 -29.83
C ASP A 210 -22.26 23.40 -30.39
N GLY A 211 -21.04 23.88 -30.54
CA GLY A 211 -19.91 23.18 -31.14
C GLY A 211 -19.42 22.00 -30.30
N PRO A 212 -18.65 21.09 -30.91
CA PRO A 212 -18.13 19.88 -30.26
C PRO A 212 -16.97 20.15 -29.29
N ALA A 213 -16.42 21.37 -29.30
CA ALA A 213 -15.27 21.76 -28.50
C ALA A 213 -15.41 23.21 -28.02
N TYR A 214 -14.82 23.49 -26.86
CA TYR A 214 -14.84 24.80 -26.23
C TYR A 214 -13.43 25.18 -25.78
N VAL A 215 -13.14 26.47 -25.75
CA VAL A 215 -11.90 27.02 -25.19
C VAL A 215 -12.22 28.06 -24.12
N GLU A 216 -11.55 27.96 -22.98
CA GLU A 216 -11.55 29.01 -21.95
C GLU A 216 -10.52 30.06 -22.35
N GLY A 217 -10.97 31.28 -22.63
CA GLY A 217 -10.10 32.37 -23.09
C GLY A 217 -9.35 33.11 -21.98
N PRO A 218 -8.62 34.18 -22.33
CA PRO A 218 -8.55 34.78 -23.66
C PRO A 218 -7.70 33.98 -24.66
N VAL A 219 -8.08 34.03 -25.93
CA VAL A 219 -7.28 33.55 -27.07
C VAL A 219 -6.85 34.74 -27.94
N TYR A 220 -5.68 34.68 -28.54
CA TYR A 220 -5.14 35.76 -29.39
C TYR A 220 -4.92 35.28 -30.82
N ILE A 221 -5.45 36.01 -31.80
CA ILE A 221 -5.47 35.60 -33.21
C ILE A 221 -4.14 36.02 -33.86
N LYS A 222 -3.44 35.06 -34.49
CA LYS A 222 -2.17 35.28 -35.21
C LYS A 222 -2.30 35.42 -36.71
N GLY A 223 -3.46 35.12 -37.27
CA GLY A 223 -3.68 35.05 -38.71
C GLY A 223 -5.15 35.04 -39.04
N SER A 224 -5.65 33.93 -39.59
CA SER A 224 -7.08 33.72 -39.79
C SER A 224 -7.77 33.35 -38.48
N ASP A 225 -9.04 33.72 -38.35
CA ASP A 225 -9.95 33.24 -37.31
C ASP A 225 -10.92 32.21 -37.90
N PRO A 226 -10.50 30.94 -38.11
CA PRO A 226 -11.35 29.93 -38.74
C PRO A 226 -12.53 29.49 -37.87
N TYR A 227 -12.52 29.77 -36.56
CA TYR A 227 -13.60 29.42 -35.65
C TYR A 227 -14.45 30.63 -35.24
N GLY A 228 -14.11 31.84 -35.70
CA GLY A 228 -14.88 33.05 -35.38
C GLY A 228 -14.86 33.40 -33.89
N LEU A 229 -13.77 33.08 -33.17
CA LEU A 229 -13.67 33.33 -31.73
C LEU A 229 -13.53 34.81 -31.39
N ASP A 230 -13.05 35.62 -32.33
CA ASP A 230 -12.97 37.08 -32.24
C ASP A 230 -14.05 37.71 -33.12
N GLY A 231 -15.27 37.75 -32.57
CA GLY A 231 -16.43 38.32 -33.26
C GLY A 231 -16.38 39.85 -33.38
N ASN A 232 -15.56 40.53 -32.57
CA ASN A 232 -15.49 41.99 -32.52
C ASN A 232 -14.35 42.54 -33.42
N GLY A 233 -13.39 41.70 -33.81
CA GLY A 233 -12.27 42.00 -34.70
C GLY A 233 -11.09 42.73 -34.05
N ASP A 234 -10.94 42.68 -32.73
CA ASP A 234 -9.88 43.38 -31.99
C ASP A 234 -8.59 42.56 -31.80
N GLY A 235 -8.59 41.30 -32.25
CA GLY A 235 -7.49 40.36 -32.14
C GLY A 235 -7.52 39.48 -30.88
N VAL A 236 -8.54 39.61 -30.04
CA VAL A 236 -8.75 38.84 -28.81
C VAL A 236 -10.11 38.14 -28.88
N GLY A 237 -10.11 36.81 -28.71
CA GLY A 237 -11.32 36.01 -28.65
C GLY A 237 -11.58 35.44 -27.26
N CYS A 238 -12.85 35.10 -27.00
CA CYS A 238 -13.31 34.46 -25.75
C CYS A 238 -12.94 35.23 -24.47
N GLU A 239 -13.19 36.53 -24.48
CA GLU A 239 -13.08 37.42 -23.33
C GLU A 239 -14.22 37.27 -22.30
#